data_AF-A0A831WTT7-F1
#
_entry.id   AF-A0A831WTT7-F1
#
_cell.length_a   1.000
_cell.length_b   1.000
_cell.length_c   1.000
_cell.angle_alpha   90.00
_cell.angle_beta   90.00
_cell.angle_gamma   90.00
#
_symmetry.space_group_name_H-M   'P 1'
#
loop_
_entity.id
_entity.type
_entity.pdbx_description
1 polymer ?
#
loop_
_entity_poly.entity_id
_entity_poly.type
_entity_poly.pdbx_seq_one_letter_code
_entity_poly.pdbx_strand_id
1 'polypeptide(L)' 'TYLSLHREDFKDVAFFCTCLGSDADKVFKDMENICQRPPLALLKLTSREVNRNQYVLKVKEFISNLKEKLKK' A
#
# COMPACT_ATOMS: atom_id res chain seq x y z
N THR A 1 18.51 2.96 -2.89
CA THR A 1 17.90 2.33 -1.68
C THR A 1 17.63 0.87 -1.99
N TYR A 2 17.27 0.05 -0.98
CA TYR A 2 16.95 -1.37 -1.19
C TYR A 2 15.92 -1.58 -2.31
N LEU A 3 14.83 -0.80 -2.29
CA LEU A 3 13.79 -0.85 -3.31
C LEU A 3 14.32 -0.59 -4.72
N SER A 4 15.18 0.42 -4.90
CA SER A 4 15.77 0.73 -6.21
C SER A 4 16.72 -0.35 -6.70
N LEU A 5 17.50 -0.96 -5.79
CA LEU A 5 18.50 -1.99 -6.12
C LEU A 5 17.84 -3.31 -6.52
N HIS A 6 16.72 -3.64 -5.87
CA HIS A 6 16.02 -4.92 -6.04
C HIS A 6 14.69 -4.80 -6.77
N ARG A 7 14.45 -3.67 -7.47
CA ARG A 7 13.16 -3.40 -8.11
C ARG A 7 12.72 -4.50 -9.09
N GLU A 8 13.67 -5.14 -9.74
CA GLU A 8 13.44 -6.23 -10.72
C GLU A 8 13.07 -7.56 -10.04
N ASP A 9 13.44 -7.73 -8.77
CA ASP A 9 13.16 -8.94 -7.99
C ASP A 9 11.70 -8.99 -7.49
N PHE A 10 11.02 -7.84 -7.43
CA PHE A 10 9.63 -7.77 -7.00
C PHE A 10 8.68 -8.14 -8.14
N LYS A 11 8.09 -9.34 -8.05
CA LYS A 11 7.04 -9.80 -8.99
C LYS A 11 5.74 -9.04 -8.80
N ASP A 12 5.34 -8.83 -7.56
CA ASP A 12 4.13 -8.13 -7.17
C ASP A 12 4.40 -7.29 -5.94
N VAL A 13 3.79 -6.11 -5.87
CA VAL A 13 3.94 -5.20 -4.74
C VAL A 13 2.58 -4.71 -4.26
N ALA A 14 2.44 -4.47 -2.97
CA ALA A 14 1.34 -3.74 -2.37
C ALA A 14 1.92 -2.82 -1.30
N PHE A 15 1.36 -1.63 -1.14
CA PHE A 15 1.88 -0.63 -0.22
C PHE A 15 0.86 -0.31 0.87
N PHE A 16 1.35 -0.09 2.08
CA PHE A 16 0.54 0.43 3.17
C PHE A 16 1.33 1.46 3.96
N CYS A 17 0.62 2.40 4.57
CA CYS A 17 1.21 3.31 5.54
C CYS A 17 0.18 3.76 6.57
N THR A 18 0.70 4.12 7.74
CA THR A 18 -0.01 4.90 8.75
C THR A 18 0.47 6.34 8.69
N CYS A 19 -0.43 7.32 8.73
CA CYS A 19 -0.05 8.72 8.63
C CYS A 19 -0.93 9.63 9.52
N LEU A 20 -0.40 10.79 9.88
CA LEU A 20 -1.15 11.83 10.59
C LEU A 20 -1.97 12.72 9.64
N GLY A 21 -1.61 12.76 8.35
CA GLY A 21 -2.16 13.68 7.34
C GLY A 21 -2.55 13.03 6.01
N SER A 22 -2.78 13.85 4.99
CA SER A 22 -3.35 13.44 3.68
C SER A 22 -2.35 12.93 2.65
N ASP A 23 -1.04 13.11 2.85
CA ASP A 23 -0.03 13.04 1.77
C ASP A 23 0.41 11.64 1.34
N ALA A 24 -0.30 10.58 1.76
CA ALA A 24 0.08 9.22 1.39
C ALA A 24 0.03 8.98 -0.12
N ASP A 25 -0.81 9.69 -0.87
CA ASP A 25 -0.95 9.48 -2.32
C ASP A 25 0.35 9.85 -3.05
N LYS A 26 1.05 10.90 -2.59
CA LYS A 26 2.38 11.25 -3.10
C LYS A 26 3.40 10.15 -2.76
N VAL A 27 3.39 9.66 -1.52
CA VAL A 27 4.29 8.60 -1.07
C VAL A 27 4.08 7.31 -1.88
N PHE A 28 2.84 6.92 -2.12
CA PHE A 28 2.54 5.74 -2.93
C PHE A 28 3.01 5.90 -4.38
N LYS A 29 2.83 7.09 -4.96
CA LYS A 29 3.34 7.40 -6.31
C LYS A 29 4.87 7.34 -6.37
N ASP A 30 5.55 7.87 -5.36
CA ASP A 30 7.01 7.78 -5.27
C ASP A 30 7.48 6.33 -5.13
N MET A 31 6.78 5.50 -4.34
CA MET A 31 7.07 4.06 -4.23
C MET A 31 6.83 3.29 -5.52
N GLU A 32 5.73 3.58 -6.22
CA GLU A 32 5.45 3.01 -7.55
C GLU A 32 6.57 3.36 -8.54
N ASN A 33 7.02 4.61 -8.55
CA ASN A 33 8.13 5.06 -9.41
C ASN A 33 9.46 4.38 -9.05
N ILE A 34 9.74 4.16 -7.77
CA ILE A 34 10.97 3.48 -7.34
C ILE A 34 10.93 2.00 -7.75
N CYS A 35 9.79 1.34 -7.54
CA CYS A 35 9.59 -0.06 -7.89
C CYS A 35 9.37 -0.30 -9.39
N GLN A 36 9.09 0.75 -10.17
CA GLN A 36 8.71 0.69 -11.60
C GLN A 36 7.59 -0.34 -11.86
N ARG A 37 6.67 -0.47 -10.90
CA ARG A 37 5.59 -1.45 -10.94
C ARG A 37 4.35 -0.91 -10.23
N PRO A 38 3.16 -1.00 -10.86
CA PRO A 38 1.93 -0.58 -10.22
C PRO A 38 1.61 -1.51 -9.04
N PRO A 39 1.22 -0.97 -7.88
CA PRO A 39 0.86 -1.79 -6.74
C PRO A 39 -0.47 -2.51 -6.96
N LEU A 40 -0.53 -3.77 -6.53
CA LEU A 40 -1.77 -4.54 -6.50
C LEU A 40 -2.77 -3.90 -5.53
N ALA A 41 -2.33 -3.39 -4.39
CA ALA A 41 -3.22 -2.73 -3.45
C ALA A 41 -2.52 -1.62 -2.68
N LEU A 42 -3.30 -0.64 -2.25
CA LEU A 42 -2.86 0.47 -1.42
C LEU A 42 -3.71 0.52 -0.14
N LEU A 43 -3.07 0.78 0.99
CA LEU A 43 -3.76 0.99 2.25
C LEU A 43 -3.20 2.22 2.98
N LYS A 44 -4.04 3.23 3.15
CA LYS A 44 -3.76 4.39 4.00
C LYS A 44 -4.61 4.32 5.26
N LEU A 45 -3.96 4.40 6.41
CA LEU A 45 -4.62 4.48 7.71
C LEU A 45 -4.21 5.78 8.42
N THR A 46 -5.19 6.62 8.72
CA THR A 46 -4.93 7.79 9.56
C THR A 46 -4.93 7.42 11.04
N SER A 47 -4.22 8.18 11.88
CA SER A 47 -4.28 7.96 13.34
C SER A 47 -5.71 8.04 13.88
N ARG A 48 -6.58 8.87 13.28
CA ARG A 48 -8.00 8.95 13.63
C ARG A 48 -8.72 7.63 13.36
N GLU A 49 -8.47 7.01 12.21
CA GLU A 49 -9.12 5.75 11.82
C GLU A 49 -8.63 4.58 12.66
N VAL A 50 -7.35 4.58 13.04
CA VAL A 50 -6.79 3.58 13.96
C VAL A 50 -7.43 3.73 15.34
N ASN A 51 -7.40 4.93 15.91
CA ASN A 51 -7.93 5.20 17.26
C ASN A 51 -9.44 4.97 17.38
N ARG A 52 -10.19 5.07 16.28
CA ARG A 52 -11.64 4.81 16.23
C ARG A 52 -11.99 3.38 15.82
N ASN A 53 -11.02 2.47 15.72
CA ASN A 53 -11.19 1.09 15.23
C ASN A 53 -11.78 0.98 13.81
N GLN A 54 -11.76 2.06 13.02
CA GLN A 54 -12.26 2.08 11.65
C GLN A 54 -11.31 1.37 10.67
N TYR A 55 -10.05 1.17 11.08
CA TYR A 55 -9.05 0.45 10.28
C TYR A 55 -9.46 -0.99 9.95
N VAL A 56 -10.27 -1.64 10.79
CA VAL A 56 -10.62 -3.07 10.65
C VAL A 56 -11.29 -3.34 9.30
N LEU A 57 -12.24 -2.50 8.89
CA LEU A 57 -12.93 -2.65 7.62
C LEU A 57 -11.98 -2.38 6.44
N LYS A 58 -11.18 -1.32 6.52
CA LYS A 58 -10.20 -0.98 5.47
C LYS A 58 -9.13 -2.06 5.27
N VAL A 59 -8.66 -2.67 6.36
CA VAL A 59 -7.70 -3.78 6.30
C VAL A 59 -8.34 -5.02 5.67
N LYS A 60 -9.58 -5.34 6.03
CA LYS A 60 -10.32 -6.46 5.40
C LYS A 60 -10.50 -6.24 3.90
N GLU A 61 -10.89 -5.04 3.50
CA GLU A 61 -11.03 -4.66 2.09
C GLU A 61 -9.69 -4.75 1.34
N PHE A 62 -8.61 -4.21 1.92
CA PHE A 62 -7.26 -4.31 1.38
C PHE A 62 -6.83 -5.77 1.16
N ILE A 63 -7.03 -6.64 2.16
CA ILE A 63 -6.70 -8.06 2.06
C ILE A 63 -7.55 -8.76 0.99
N SER A 64 -8.84 -8.43 0.90
CA SER A 64 -9.73 -8.99 -0.12
C SER A 64 -9.26 -8.64 -1.52
N ASN A 65 -9.01 -7.34 -1.77
CA ASN A 65 -8.52 -6.83 -3.05
C ASN A 65 -7.17 -7.45 -3.43
N LEU A 66 -6.27 -7.61 -2.46
CA LEU A 66 -4.97 -8.23 -2.68
C LEU A 66 -5.12 -9.71 -3.07
N LYS A 67 -5.97 -10.47 -2.36
CA LYS A 67 -6.24 -11.88 -2.69
C LYS A 67 -6.88 -12.06 -4.05
N GLU A 68 -7.76 -11.16 -4.47
CA GLU A 68 -8.36 -11.21 -5.80
C GLU A 68 -7.34 -10.97 -6.91
N LYS A 69 -6.43 -10.01 -6.72
CA LYS A 69 -5.40 -9.69 -7.70
C LYS A 69 -4.31 -10.76 -7.80
N LEU A 70 -3.94 -11.41 -6.70
CA LEU A 70 -2.97 -12.51 -6.70
C LEU A 70 -3.46 -13.82 -7.32
N LYS A 71 -4.79 -13.96 -7.53
CA LYS A 71 -5.38 -15.14 -8.19
C LYS A 71 -5.40 -15.03 -9.73
N LYS A 72 -5.17 -13.83 -10.27
CA LYS A 72 -5.09 -13.57 -11.71
C LYS A 72 -3.67 -13.77 -12.20
#